data_AF-W7L5V4-F1
#
_entry.id   AF-W7L5V4-F1
#
_cell.length_a   1.000
_cell.length_b   1.000
_cell.length_c   1.000
_cell.angle_alpha   90.00
_cell.angle_beta   90.00
_cell.angle_gamma   90.00
#
_symmetry.space_group_name_H-M   'P 1'
#
loop_
_entity.id
_entity.type
_entity.pdbx_description
1 polymer ?
#
loop_
_entity_poly.entity_id
_entity_poly.type
_entity_poly.pdbx_seq_one_letter_code
_entity_poly.pdbx_strand_id
1 'polypeptide(L)'
;MSLGTLYNITSQILGNHMNSGSLSEILVLVGLAIIALMVLGGIVYGLFKAFSLIPRMTTKQFLLFLLGIALVLIAIGILLP
;
A
#
# COMPACT_ATOMS: atom_id res chain seq x y z
N MET A 1 12.78 -2.00 -53.62
CA MET A 1 12.68 -1.37 -52.29
C MET A 1 11.61 -2.07 -51.45
N SER A 2 11.77 -3.36 -51.09
CA SER A 2 10.57 -4.13 -50.68
C SER A 2 10.74 -5.27 -49.67
N LEU A 3 11.88 -5.44 -48.99
CA LEU A 3 11.97 -6.42 -47.88
C LEU A 3 12.78 -5.89 -46.70
N GLY A 4 13.84 -5.12 -46.97
CA GLY A 4 14.66 -4.48 -45.93
C GLY A 4 13.90 -3.45 -45.08
N THR A 5 12.94 -2.73 -45.66
CA THR A 5 12.09 -1.77 -44.94
C THR A 5 11.07 -2.45 -44.04
N LEU A 6 10.49 -3.57 -44.48
CA LEU A 6 9.55 -4.38 -43.67
C LEU A 6 10.28 -5.07 -42.50
N TYR A 7 11.49 -5.57 -42.73
CA TYR A 7 12.34 -6.12 -41.66
C TYR A 7 12.70 -5.06 -40.61
N ASN A 8 13.09 -3.85 -41.04
CA ASN A 8 13.43 -2.77 -40.12
C ASN A 8 12.22 -2.31 -39.29
N ILE A 9 11.05 -2.15 -39.92
CA ILE A 9 9.81 -1.78 -39.23
C ILE A 9 9.39 -2.89 -38.26
N THR A 10 9.51 -4.16 -38.65
CA THR A 10 9.17 -5.30 -37.78
C THR A 10 10.14 -5.40 -36.59
N SER A 11 11.44 -5.17 -36.81
CA SER A 11 12.46 -5.17 -35.75
C SER A 11 12.30 -4.01 -34.77
N GLN A 12 11.89 -2.82 -35.24
CA GLN A 12 11.59 -1.67 -34.38
C GLN A 12 10.28 -1.87 -33.62
N ILE A 13 9.24 -2.46 -34.22
CA ILE A 13 7.97 -2.74 -33.54
C ILE A 13 8.14 -3.84 -32.48
N LEU A 14 8.94 -4.87 -32.77
CA LEU A 14 9.22 -5.97 -31.84
C LEU A 14 10.23 -5.57 -30.74
N GLY A 15 11.14 -4.63 -31.04
CA GLY A 15 12.11 -4.08 -30.08
C GLY A 15 11.57 -2.99 -29.15
N ASN A 16 10.57 -2.21 -29.56
CA ASN A 16 10.07 -1.06 -28.78
C ASN A 16 8.97 -1.38 -27.74
N HIS A 17 8.45 -2.61 -27.68
CA HIS A 17 7.35 -2.95 -26.76
C HIS A 17 7.73 -3.93 -25.65
N MET A 18 9.01 -4.27 -25.53
CA MET A 18 9.54 -4.91 -24.33
C MET A 18 10.39 -3.92 -23.53
N ASN A 19 9.86 -2.71 -23.31
CA ASN A 19 10.18 -1.98 -22.09
C ASN A 19 9.41 -2.65 -20.94
N SER A 20 9.73 -3.92 -20.68
CA SER A 20 9.46 -4.54 -19.40
C SER A 20 10.18 -3.65 -18.40
N GLY A 21 9.43 -2.94 -17.54
CA GLY A 21 10.02 -2.18 -16.44
C GLY A 21 11.15 -3.00 -15.84
N SER A 22 12.30 -2.36 -15.64
CA SER A 22 13.51 -3.03 -15.18
C SER A 22 13.17 -4.00 -14.05
N LEU A 23 13.78 -5.19 -13.97
CA LEU A 23 13.41 -6.20 -12.96
C LEU A 23 13.41 -5.61 -11.53
N SER A 24 14.22 -4.57 -11.31
CA SER A 24 14.19 -3.65 -10.17
C SER A 24 12.87 -2.94 -9.91
N GLU A 25 12.19 -2.36 -10.91
CA GLU A 25 10.88 -1.69 -10.74
C GLU A 25 9.80 -2.66 -10.26
N ILE A 26 9.78 -3.88 -10.80
CA ILE A 26 8.83 -4.91 -10.37
C ILE A 26 9.11 -5.32 -8.91
N LEU A 27 10.38 -5.53 -8.56
CA LEU A 27 10.78 -5.83 -7.18
C LEU A 27 10.42 -4.70 -6.21
N VAL A 28 10.59 -3.43 -6.61
CA VAL A 28 10.21 -2.27 -5.81
C VAL A 28 8.69 -2.21 -5.60
N LEU A 29 7.91 -2.42 -6.67
CA LEU A 29 6.45 -2.42 -6.59
C LEU A 29 5.93 -3.55 -5.67
N VAL A 30 6.47 -4.75 -5.79
CA VAL A 30 6.13 -5.89 -4.92
C VAL A 30 6.52 -5.61 -3.47
N GLY A 31 7.71 -5.05 -3.23
CA GLY A 31 8.14 -4.65 -1.89
C GLY A 31 7.19 -3.63 -1.25
N LEU A 32 6.78 -2.61 -2.01
CA LEU A 32 5.84 -1.59 -1.56
C LEU A 32 4.45 -2.19 -1.28
N ALA A 33 3.98 -3.10 -2.13
CA ALA A 33 2.73 -3.81 -1.92
C ALA A 33 2.74 -4.68 -0.64
N ILE A 34 3.85 -5.36 -0.36
CA ILE A 34 4.02 -6.14 0.88
C ILE A 34 4.00 -5.21 2.10
N ILE A 35 4.71 -4.10 2.06
CA ILE A 35 4.71 -3.11 3.16
C ILE A 35 3.28 -2.59 3.38
N ALA A 36 2.57 -2.23 2.32
CA ALA A 36 1.18 -1.77 2.40
C ALA A 36 0.27 -2.82 3.03
N LEU A 37 0.39 -4.09 2.64
CA LEU A 37 -0.36 -5.20 3.23
C LEU A 37 -0.01 -5.42 4.71
N MET A 38 1.25 -5.32 5.10
CA MET A 38 1.66 -5.44 6.50
C MET A 38 1.09 -4.31 7.36
N VAL A 39 1.10 -3.07 6.85
CA VAL A 39 0.50 -1.92 7.54
C VAL A 39 -1.01 -2.12 7.71
N LEU A 40 -1.71 -2.47 6.64
CA LEU A 40 -3.16 -2.74 6.70
C LEU A 40 -3.48 -3.91 7.64
N GLY A 41 -2.75 -5.01 7.55
CA GLY A 41 -2.92 -6.16 8.43
C GLY A 41 -2.67 -5.82 9.90
N GLY A 42 -1.63 -5.02 10.18
CA GLY A 42 -1.33 -4.53 11.53
C GLY A 42 -2.44 -3.64 12.09
N ILE A 43 -2.99 -2.74 11.28
CA ILE A 43 -4.13 -1.89 11.66
C ILE A 43 -5.35 -2.75 11.98
N VAL A 44 -5.72 -3.67 11.08
CA VAL A 44 -6.88 -4.55 11.26
C VAL A 44 -6.71 -5.41 12.51
N TYR A 45 -5.58 -6.08 12.67
CA TYR A 45 -5.30 -6.90 13.86
C TYR A 45 -5.32 -6.05 15.15
N GLY A 46 -4.71 -4.87 15.12
CA GLY A 46 -4.70 -3.93 16.24
C GLY A 46 -6.11 -3.51 16.65
N LEU A 47 -6.96 -3.18 15.68
CA LEU A 47 -8.37 -2.88 15.88
C LEU A 47 -9.10 -4.06 16.53
N PHE A 48 -9.03 -5.26 15.93
CA PHE A 48 -9.70 -6.44 16.48
C PHE A 48 -9.26 -6.74 17.93
N LYS A 49 -7.96 -6.66 18.20
CA LYS A 49 -7.42 -6.85 19.54
C LYS A 49 -7.93 -5.79 20.52
N ALA A 50 -7.94 -4.52 20.12
CA ALA A 50 -8.48 -3.43 20.93
C ALA A 50 -9.98 -3.61 21.20
N PHE A 51 -10.78 -3.94 20.18
CA PHE A 51 -12.20 -4.21 20.32
C PHE A 51 -12.49 -5.38 21.25
N SER A 52 -11.69 -6.45 21.20
CA SER A 52 -11.84 -7.59 22.11
C SER A 52 -11.58 -7.25 23.59
N LEU A 53 -10.86 -6.15 23.86
CA LEU A 53 -10.55 -5.68 25.22
C LEU A 53 -11.66 -4.78 25.78
N ILE A 54 -12.49 -4.16 24.92
CA ILE A 54 -13.58 -3.25 25.32
C ILE A 54 -14.54 -3.89 26.34
N PRO A 55 -15.02 -5.15 26.18
CA PRO A 55 -15.94 -5.77 27.13
C PRO A 55 -15.32 -5.99 28.53
N ARG A 56 -14.00 -5.94 28.64
CA ARG A 56 -13.26 -6.17 29.89
C ARG A 56 -12.78 -4.87 30.54
N MET A 57 -13.03 -3.72 29.93
CA MET A 57 -12.60 -2.42 30.44
C MET A 57 -13.62 -1.82 31.41
N THR A 58 -13.12 -1.16 32.45
CA THR A 58 -13.94 -0.29 33.30
C THR A 58 -14.32 0.99 32.54
N THR A 59 -15.40 1.68 32.94
CA THR A 59 -15.88 2.90 32.27
C THR A 59 -14.80 3.99 32.16
N LYS A 60 -13.94 4.14 33.18
CA LYS A 60 -12.83 5.10 33.17
C LYS A 60 -11.77 4.74 32.11
N GLN A 61 -11.43 3.46 31.99
CA GLN A 61 -10.46 2.98 30.99
C GLN A 61 -11.01 3.13 29.57
N PHE A 62 -12.31 2.84 29.38
CA PHE A 62 -12.98 3.04 28.10
C PHE A 62 -12.96 4.52 27.67
N LEU A 63 -13.26 5.45 28.58
CA LEU A 63 -13.19 6.89 28.31
C LEU A 63 -11.77 7.34 27.91
N LEU A 64 -10.74 6.87 28.62
CA LEU A 64 -9.34 7.17 28.28
C LEU A 64 -8.93 6.59 26.92
N PHE A 65 -9.39 5.37 26.60
CA PHE A 65 -9.17 4.75 25.30
C PHE A 65 -9.83 5.57 24.17
N LEU A 66 -11.08 5.98 24.37
CA LEU A 66 -11.82 6.80 23.42
C LEU A 66 -11.14 8.17 23.20
N LEU A 67 -10.67 8.80 24.27
CA LEU A 67 -9.89 10.04 24.21
C LEU A 67 -8.60 9.86 23.39
N GLY A 68 -7.88 8.76 23.62
CA GLY A 68 -6.66 8.43 22.87
C GLY A 68 -6.93 8.25 21.38
N ILE A 69 -7.99 7.51 21.01
CA ILE A 69 -8.43 7.37 19.63
C ILE A 69 -8.74 8.74 19.01
N ALA A 70 -9.50 9.58 19.71
CA ALA A 70 -9.86 10.91 19.23
C ALA A 70 -8.63 11.78 18.94
N LEU A 71 -7.63 11.78 19.83
CA LEU A 71 -6.37 12.50 19.62
C LEU A 71 -5.61 11.99 18.39
N VAL A 72 -5.53 10.68 18.19
CA VAL A 72 -4.89 10.08 17.02
C VAL A 72 -5.61 10.47 15.73
N LEU A 73 -6.95 10.44 15.71
CA LEU A 73 -7.76 10.87 14.56
C LEU A 73 -7.55 12.36 14.23
N ILE A 74 -7.50 13.23 15.24
CA ILE A 74 -7.21 14.65 15.04
C ILE A 74 -5.82 14.83 14.44
N ALA A 75 -4.81 14.15 14.98
CA ALA A 75 -3.45 14.23 14.47
C ALA A 75 -3.35 13.76 13.01
N ILE A 76 -4.02 12.64 12.67
CA ILE A 76 -4.11 12.14 11.29
C ILE A 76 -4.80 13.16 10.38
N GLY A 77 -5.91 13.75 10.84
CA GLY A 77 -6.64 14.78 10.08
C GLY A 77 -5.87 16.07 9.86
N ILE A 78 -4.90 16.39 10.73
CA ILE A 78 -3.98 17.52 10.55
C ILE A 78 -2.81 17.14 9.63
N LEU A 79 -2.31 15.91 9.73
CA LEU A 79 -1.17 15.43 8.93
C LEU A 79 -1.53 15.09 7.48
N LEU A 80 -2.80 14.78 7.19
CA LEU A 80 -3.31 14.59 5.83
C LEU A 80 -3.76 15.95 5.27
N PRO A 81 -2.94 16.65 4.46
CA PRO A 81 -3.36 17.85 3.75
C PRO A 81 -4.43 17.56 2.69
#